data_AF-A0A8T1V8Y0-F1
#
_entry.id   AF-A0A8T1V8Y0-F1
#
_cell.length_a   1.000
_cell.length_b   1.000
_cell.length_c   1.000
_cell.angle_alpha   90.00
_cell.angle_beta   90.00
_cell.angle_gamma   90.00
#
_symmetry.space_group_name_H-M   'P 1'
#
loop_
_entity.id
_entity.type
_entity.pdbx_description
1 polymer ?
#
loop_
_entity_poly.entity_id
_entity_poly.type
_entity_poly.pdbx_seq_one_letter_code
_entity_poly.pdbx_strand_id
1 'polypeptide(L)'
;FGPMYSMLVREKQWAELCTEEERGDEDGGVLCAAQEVRLQYVFSTGFLCLSVANAFFGVFLDVVGPRATIVLGLTLSALGNFALACGDSHTGDGAWIIAGYSLVGAGGTGAYLAAFQILQLYEVQGVVCSTLSSLFNCSGYVYMLLGVHGITRAAFFQTYGVLVSVCAFVCFLLFPTNNITRPRDFLAIPLCRFEMPRINAPIGLVDGMREELKRQDLWYFALLFGWVSLIFAFAGGAIPSLLVNLAGDDTDAASLYTNILYPILVNGTFGYSPIVGYIIDHYGFKVIFVACIALVQLFIALLLVPSLRVQLVMFFVYAMAQTCLYALQFAYISKEMLFD
;
A
#
# COMPACT_ATOMS: atom_id res chain seq x y z
N PHE A 1 -4.65 7.43 -1.37
CA PHE A 1 -6.12 7.47 -1.31
C PHE A 1 -6.69 8.87 -1.55
N GLY A 2 -6.20 9.94 -0.89
CA GLY A 2 -6.71 11.32 -1.03
C GLY A 2 -7.15 11.77 -2.46
N PRO A 3 -6.26 11.79 -3.47
CA PRO A 3 -6.63 12.14 -4.86
C PRO A 3 -7.76 11.30 -5.46
N MET A 4 -7.78 10.01 -5.15
CA MET A 4 -8.83 9.10 -5.59
C MET A 4 -10.14 9.40 -4.84
N TYR A 5 -10.08 9.67 -3.54
CA TYR A 5 -11.24 10.07 -2.74
C TYR A 5 -11.90 11.33 -3.29
N SER A 6 -11.13 12.40 -3.52
CA SER A 6 -11.66 13.63 -4.10
C SER A 6 -12.23 13.41 -5.51
N MET A 7 -11.64 12.51 -6.31
CA MET A 7 -12.17 12.15 -7.62
C MET A 7 -13.55 11.49 -7.52
N LEU A 8 -13.73 10.52 -6.63
CA LEU A 8 -15.00 9.82 -6.47
C LEU A 8 -16.11 10.74 -5.93
N VAL A 9 -15.74 11.64 -5.01
CA VAL A 9 -16.65 12.68 -4.52
C VAL A 9 -17.07 13.60 -5.67
N ARG A 10 -16.12 14.06 -6.51
CA ARG A 10 -16.41 14.91 -7.67
C ARG A 10 -17.30 14.23 -8.72
N GLU A 11 -17.18 12.91 -8.88
CA GLU A 11 -18.04 12.11 -9.76
C GLU A 11 -19.38 11.72 -9.13
N LYS A 12 -19.73 12.29 -7.96
CA LYS A 12 -20.97 12.02 -7.21
C LYS A 12 -21.20 10.52 -6.93
N GLN A 13 -20.12 9.76 -6.77
CA GLN A 13 -20.22 8.32 -6.50
C GLN A 13 -20.80 8.10 -5.10
N TRP A 14 -21.80 7.22 -5.01
CA TRP A 14 -22.62 6.94 -3.82
C TRP A 14 -23.43 8.14 -3.28
N ALA A 15 -23.62 9.20 -4.08
CA ALA A 15 -24.51 10.30 -3.72
C ALA A 15 -25.99 9.85 -3.66
N GLU A 16 -26.32 8.75 -4.33
CA GLU A 16 -27.64 8.10 -4.28
C GLU A 16 -28.04 7.61 -2.87
N LEU A 17 -27.07 7.41 -1.98
CA LEU A 17 -27.31 6.98 -0.60
C LEU A 17 -27.70 8.14 0.33
N CYS A 18 -27.45 9.38 -0.08
CA CYS A 18 -27.83 10.56 0.69
C CYS A 18 -29.33 10.84 0.56
N THR A 19 -29.94 11.38 1.60
CA THR A 19 -31.34 11.82 1.59
C THR A 19 -31.52 13.09 0.76
N GLU A 20 -32.74 13.37 0.30
CA GLU A 20 -33.04 14.56 -0.53
C GLU A 20 -32.76 15.89 0.23
N GLU A 21 -32.91 15.91 1.56
CA GLU A 21 -32.57 17.08 2.39
C GLU A 21 -31.06 17.32 2.42
N GLU A 22 -30.26 16.26 2.57
CA GLU A 22 -28.78 16.32 2.53
C GLU A 22 -28.24 16.63 1.14
N ARG A 23 -28.98 16.31 0.07
CA ARG A 23 -28.65 16.73 -1.31
C ARG A 23 -29.06 18.17 -1.61
N GLY A 24 -29.98 18.76 -0.85
CA GLY A 24 -30.44 20.14 -1.04
C GLY A 24 -29.41 21.18 -0.60
N ASP A 25 -28.58 20.85 0.39
CA ASP A 25 -27.43 21.64 0.85
C ASP A 25 -26.16 21.40 0.01
N GLU A 26 -26.33 20.99 -1.27
CA GLU A 26 -25.24 20.65 -2.21
C GLU A 26 -24.22 21.79 -2.45
N ASP A 27 -24.54 23.03 -2.06
CA ASP A 27 -23.62 24.18 -2.13
C ASP A 27 -22.64 24.24 -0.93
N GLY A 28 -22.87 23.43 0.11
CA GLY A 28 -22.13 23.44 1.39
C GLY A 28 -21.03 22.37 1.54
N GLY A 29 -20.75 21.54 0.53
CA GLY A 29 -19.59 20.64 0.53
C GLY A 29 -19.55 19.52 1.60
N VAL A 30 -20.57 19.36 2.43
CA VAL A 30 -20.62 18.33 3.48
C VAL A 30 -21.16 17.02 2.90
N LEU A 31 -20.33 15.98 2.93
CA LEU A 31 -20.70 14.62 2.51
C LEU A 31 -21.65 13.97 3.52
N CYS A 32 -22.65 13.25 3.03
CA CYS A 32 -23.52 12.49 3.93
C CYS A 32 -22.78 11.29 4.54
N ALA A 33 -23.14 10.91 5.77
CA ALA A 33 -22.47 9.85 6.51
C ALA A 33 -22.50 8.48 5.77
N ALA A 34 -23.60 8.19 5.06
CA ALA A 34 -23.73 6.94 4.30
C ALA A 34 -22.75 6.87 3.11
N GLN A 35 -22.54 7.99 2.41
CA GLN A 35 -21.57 8.09 1.32
C GLN A 35 -20.13 7.98 1.86
N GLU A 36 -19.84 8.63 2.99
CA GLU A 36 -18.53 8.56 3.63
C GLU A 36 -18.14 7.13 4.01
N VAL A 37 -19.06 6.37 4.60
CA VAL A 37 -18.83 4.97 4.97
C VAL A 37 -18.47 4.12 3.74
N ARG A 38 -19.12 4.32 2.60
CA ARG A 38 -18.78 3.61 1.36
C ARG A 38 -17.39 3.97 0.84
N LEU A 39 -17.02 5.25 0.89
CA LEU A 39 -15.67 5.69 0.51
C LEU A 39 -14.60 5.08 1.41
N GLN A 40 -14.82 5.07 2.73
CA GLN A 40 -13.93 4.43 3.70
C GLN A 40 -13.80 2.92 3.46
N TYR A 41 -14.87 2.24 3.06
CA TYR A 41 -14.82 0.83 2.69
C TYR A 41 -13.90 0.57 1.50
N VAL A 42 -13.90 1.44 0.47
CA VAL A 42 -13.00 1.25 -0.67
C VAL A 42 -11.53 1.17 -0.22
N PHE A 43 -11.11 2.10 0.63
CA PHE A 43 -9.75 2.08 1.16
C PHE A 43 -9.48 0.88 2.07
N SER A 44 -10.35 0.66 3.05
CA SER A 44 -10.16 -0.37 4.09
C SER A 44 -10.15 -1.77 3.49
N THR A 45 -11.07 -2.08 2.58
CA THR A 45 -11.08 -3.37 1.87
C THR A 45 -9.83 -3.53 1.03
N GLY A 46 -9.36 -2.48 0.35
CA GLY A 46 -8.12 -2.53 -0.41
C GLY A 46 -6.90 -2.82 0.47
N PHE A 47 -6.80 -2.20 1.64
CA PHE A 47 -5.73 -2.43 2.59
C PHE A 47 -5.76 -3.86 3.18
N LEU A 48 -6.95 -4.39 3.48
CA LEU A 48 -7.13 -5.77 3.94
C LEU A 48 -6.75 -6.78 2.85
N CYS A 49 -7.18 -6.55 1.61
CA CYS A 49 -6.78 -7.38 0.47
C CYS A 49 -5.27 -7.34 0.24
N LEU A 50 -4.63 -6.19 0.40
CA LEU A 50 -3.17 -6.07 0.36
C LEU A 50 -2.49 -6.95 1.42
N SER A 51 -3.04 -7.02 2.63
CA SER A 51 -2.51 -7.85 3.72
C SER A 51 -2.64 -9.34 3.43
N VAL A 52 -3.81 -9.77 2.92
CA VAL A 52 -4.06 -11.16 2.50
C VAL A 52 -3.15 -11.53 1.31
N ALA A 53 -3.01 -10.61 0.35
CA ALA A 53 -2.14 -10.79 -0.80
C ALA A 53 -0.67 -10.95 -0.39
N ASN A 54 -0.22 -10.28 0.67
CA ASN A 54 1.14 -10.44 1.18
C ASN A 54 1.43 -11.89 1.62
N ALA A 55 0.50 -12.51 2.34
CA ALA A 55 0.63 -13.91 2.74
C ALA A 55 0.58 -14.87 1.54
N PHE A 56 -0.36 -14.64 0.62
CA PHE A 56 -0.51 -15.47 -0.58
C PHE A 56 0.72 -15.38 -1.49
N PHE A 57 1.16 -14.17 -1.83
CA PHE A 57 2.29 -13.96 -2.73
C PHE A 57 3.62 -14.33 -2.10
N GLY A 58 3.76 -14.30 -0.77
CA GLY A 58 4.94 -14.84 -0.09
C GLY A 58 5.12 -16.33 -0.40
N VAL A 59 4.11 -17.16 -0.08
CA VAL A 59 4.16 -18.61 -0.37
C VAL A 59 4.24 -18.88 -1.87
N PHE A 60 3.50 -18.14 -2.69
CA PHE A 60 3.50 -18.32 -4.15
C PHE A 60 4.88 -18.05 -4.75
N LEU A 61 5.58 -17.02 -4.27
CA LEU A 61 6.93 -16.70 -4.67
C LEU A 61 7.93 -17.80 -4.29
N ASP A 62 7.81 -18.37 -3.10
CA ASP A 62 8.71 -19.43 -2.65
C ASP A 62 8.53 -20.74 -3.45
N VAL A 63 7.30 -21.05 -3.87
CA VAL A 63 6.96 -22.30 -4.59
C VAL A 63 7.17 -22.18 -6.10
N VAL A 64 6.68 -21.10 -6.70
CA VAL A 64 6.57 -20.94 -8.17
C VAL A 64 7.68 -20.04 -8.74
N GLY A 65 8.21 -19.12 -7.93
CA GLY A 65 9.30 -18.24 -8.33
C GLY A 65 8.87 -16.82 -8.73
N PRO A 66 9.84 -15.89 -8.87
CA PRO A 66 9.57 -14.46 -8.93
C PRO A 66 8.90 -14.01 -10.23
N ARG A 67 9.22 -14.64 -11.38
CA ARG A 67 8.60 -14.30 -12.68
C ARG A 67 7.10 -14.53 -12.67
N ALA A 68 6.63 -15.65 -12.13
CA ALA A 68 5.19 -15.92 -12.05
C ALA A 68 4.51 -14.96 -11.07
N THR A 69 5.14 -14.70 -9.92
CA THR A 69 4.63 -13.77 -8.91
C THR A 69 4.45 -12.35 -9.45
N ILE A 70 5.47 -11.79 -10.13
CA ILE A 70 5.36 -10.42 -10.66
C ILE A 70 4.33 -10.33 -11.79
N VAL A 71 4.27 -11.32 -12.67
CA VAL A 71 3.30 -11.32 -13.78
C VAL A 71 1.88 -11.43 -13.24
N LEU A 72 1.63 -12.32 -12.27
CA LEU A 72 0.33 -12.43 -11.63
C LEU A 72 -0.04 -11.16 -10.85
N GLY A 73 0.90 -10.56 -10.12
CA GLY A 73 0.67 -9.29 -9.42
C GLY A 73 0.31 -8.14 -10.37
N LEU A 74 1.07 -7.98 -11.45
CA LEU A 74 0.83 -6.91 -12.43
C LEU A 74 -0.43 -7.17 -13.27
N THR A 75 -0.78 -8.42 -13.58
CA THR A 75 -2.05 -8.71 -14.27
C THR A 75 -3.26 -8.41 -13.38
N LEU A 76 -3.22 -8.77 -12.09
CA LEU A 76 -4.25 -8.38 -11.13
C LEU A 76 -4.36 -6.86 -11.00
N SER A 77 -3.23 -6.15 -10.95
CA SER A 77 -3.23 -4.68 -10.92
C SER A 77 -3.78 -4.07 -12.21
N ALA A 78 -3.44 -4.61 -13.38
CA ALA A 78 -4.01 -4.16 -14.66
C ALA A 78 -5.53 -4.35 -14.70
N LEU A 79 -6.03 -5.52 -14.29
CA LEU A 79 -7.47 -5.79 -14.17
C LEU A 79 -8.14 -4.84 -13.18
N GLY A 80 -7.49 -4.56 -12.04
CA GLY A 80 -7.98 -3.60 -11.06
C GLY A 80 -8.11 -2.19 -11.60
N ASN A 81 -7.14 -1.74 -12.41
CA ASN A 81 -7.20 -0.44 -13.08
C ASN A 81 -8.33 -0.39 -14.12
N PHE A 82 -8.53 -1.44 -14.94
CA PHE A 82 -9.66 -1.47 -15.86
C PHE A 82 -11.01 -1.51 -15.13
N ALA A 83 -11.11 -2.24 -14.01
CA ALA A 83 -12.30 -2.23 -13.16
C ALA A 83 -12.58 -0.83 -12.58
N LEU A 84 -11.54 -0.13 -12.13
CA LEU A 84 -11.63 1.26 -11.67
C LEU A 84 -11.94 2.26 -12.79
N ALA A 85 -11.68 1.94 -14.06
CA ALA A 85 -12.07 2.79 -15.17
C ALA A 85 -13.55 2.64 -15.53
N CYS A 86 -14.08 1.42 -15.47
CA CYS A 86 -15.44 1.10 -15.87
C CYS A 86 -16.46 1.11 -14.71
N GLY A 87 -15.98 1.10 -13.46
CA GLY A 87 -16.84 1.01 -12.28
C GLY A 87 -17.73 2.23 -12.10
N ASP A 88 -18.94 2.01 -11.62
CA ASP A 88 -19.92 3.05 -11.28
C ASP A 88 -20.70 2.61 -10.03
N SER A 89 -21.03 3.55 -9.14
CA SER A 89 -21.71 3.28 -7.87
C SER A 89 -23.15 2.82 -8.06
N HIS A 90 -23.85 3.37 -9.07
CA HIS A 90 -25.23 3.04 -9.39
C HIS A 90 -25.42 1.58 -9.83
N THR A 91 -24.37 0.94 -10.35
CA THR A 91 -24.40 -0.45 -10.80
C THR A 91 -23.74 -1.38 -9.79
N GLY A 92 -24.54 -2.23 -9.15
CA GLY A 92 -24.04 -3.25 -8.22
C GLY A 92 -23.31 -2.67 -7.01
N ASP A 93 -23.86 -1.60 -6.42
CA ASP A 93 -23.37 -0.92 -5.20
C ASP A 93 -21.90 -0.43 -5.29
N GLY A 94 -21.38 -0.19 -6.50
CA GLY A 94 -19.98 0.19 -6.69
C GLY A 94 -18.97 -0.94 -6.43
N ALA A 95 -19.41 -2.20 -6.49
CA ALA A 95 -18.55 -3.37 -6.26
C ALA A 95 -17.30 -3.38 -7.18
N TRP A 96 -17.43 -2.92 -8.42
CA TRP A 96 -16.30 -2.80 -9.35
C TRP A 96 -15.23 -1.80 -8.90
N ILE A 97 -15.64 -0.71 -8.25
CA ILE A 97 -14.70 0.30 -7.71
C ILE A 97 -13.96 -0.29 -6.51
N ILE A 98 -14.70 -0.92 -5.58
CA ILE A 98 -14.12 -1.55 -4.39
C ILE A 98 -13.17 -2.69 -4.80
N ALA A 99 -13.64 -3.61 -5.65
CA ALA A 99 -12.84 -4.73 -6.14
C ALA A 99 -11.64 -4.25 -6.95
N GLY A 100 -11.82 -3.23 -7.80
CA GLY A 100 -10.74 -2.66 -8.61
C GLY A 100 -9.63 -2.06 -7.75
N TYR A 101 -9.98 -1.26 -6.73
CA TYR A 101 -9.01 -0.71 -5.79
C TYR A 101 -8.29 -1.81 -4.99
N SER A 102 -9.02 -2.84 -4.57
CA SER A 102 -8.45 -3.99 -3.88
C SER A 102 -7.49 -4.81 -4.76
N LEU A 103 -7.82 -5.01 -6.03
CA LEU A 103 -6.97 -5.70 -7.00
C LEU A 103 -5.68 -4.94 -7.29
N VAL A 104 -5.76 -3.61 -7.40
CA VAL A 104 -4.58 -2.75 -7.54
C VAL A 104 -3.66 -2.88 -6.31
N GLY A 105 -4.23 -2.79 -5.10
CA GLY A 105 -3.47 -2.95 -3.85
C GLY A 105 -2.83 -4.33 -3.72
N ALA A 106 -3.61 -5.39 -3.92
CA ALA A 106 -3.14 -6.78 -3.88
C ALA A 106 -2.07 -7.06 -4.95
N GLY A 107 -2.28 -6.61 -6.18
CA GLY A 107 -1.35 -6.79 -7.28
C GLY A 107 -0.02 -6.04 -7.09
N GLY A 108 -0.07 -4.85 -6.50
CA GLY A 108 1.11 -4.09 -6.11
C GLY A 108 2.03 -4.87 -5.16
N THR A 109 1.47 -5.58 -4.18
CA THR A 109 2.24 -6.44 -3.27
C THR A 109 2.97 -7.57 -3.98
N GLY A 110 2.36 -8.18 -5.01
CA GLY A 110 3.04 -9.20 -5.81
C GLY A 110 4.28 -8.67 -6.52
N ALA A 111 4.18 -7.48 -7.13
CA ALA A 111 5.33 -6.82 -7.76
C ALA A 111 6.39 -6.41 -6.73
N TYR A 112 5.95 -5.94 -5.55
CA TYR A 112 6.81 -5.60 -4.43
C TYR A 112 7.63 -6.81 -3.97
N LEU A 113 6.98 -7.91 -3.57
CA LEU A 113 7.63 -9.14 -3.09
C LEU A 113 8.55 -9.76 -4.14
N ALA A 114 8.15 -9.77 -5.41
CA ALA A 114 9.02 -10.27 -6.48
C ALA A 114 10.32 -9.45 -6.61
N ALA A 115 10.28 -8.15 -6.36
CA ALA A 115 11.48 -7.31 -6.36
C ALA A 115 12.43 -7.63 -5.18
N PHE A 116 11.93 -8.13 -4.04
CA PHE A 116 12.79 -8.52 -2.90
C PHE A 116 13.75 -9.66 -3.23
N GLN A 117 13.43 -10.52 -4.20
CA GLN A 117 14.36 -11.57 -4.65
C GLN A 117 15.65 -11.00 -5.23
N ILE A 118 15.60 -9.77 -5.76
CA ILE A 118 16.77 -9.06 -6.27
C ILE A 118 17.73 -8.65 -5.13
N LEU A 119 17.23 -8.50 -3.89
CA LEU A 119 18.07 -8.18 -2.73
C LEU A 119 19.08 -9.26 -2.41
N GLN A 120 18.75 -10.52 -2.69
CA GLN A 120 19.67 -11.64 -2.45
C GLN A 120 20.91 -11.60 -3.36
N LEU A 121 20.93 -10.71 -4.35
CA LEU A 121 22.08 -10.46 -5.23
C LEU A 121 23.13 -9.53 -4.60
N TYR A 122 22.74 -8.70 -3.63
CA TYR A 122 23.60 -7.64 -3.10
C TYR A 122 24.06 -7.96 -1.68
N GLU A 123 25.33 -7.68 -1.38
CA GLU A 123 25.88 -7.81 -0.02
C GLU A 123 25.27 -6.77 0.95
N VAL A 124 24.85 -5.61 0.43
CA VAL A 124 24.25 -4.50 1.20
C VAL A 124 22.71 -4.56 1.22
N GLN A 125 22.15 -5.65 1.74
CA GLN A 125 20.70 -5.96 1.69
C GLN A 125 19.81 -4.86 2.30
N GLY A 126 20.22 -4.24 3.43
CA GLY A 126 19.41 -3.24 4.13
C GLY A 126 19.18 -1.94 3.34
N VAL A 127 20.21 -1.43 2.66
CA VAL A 127 20.11 -0.19 1.86
C VAL A 127 19.28 -0.41 0.60
N VAL A 128 19.45 -1.55 -0.06
CA VAL A 128 18.65 -1.87 -1.26
C VAL A 128 17.18 -2.13 -0.88
N CYS A 129 16.94 -2.78 0.26
CA CYS A 129 15.61 -3.01 0.81
C CYS A 129 14.86 -1.70 1.10
N SER A 130 15.49 -0.76 1.81
CA SER A 130 14.88 0.55 2.11
C SER A 130 14.65 1.38 0.83
N THR A 131 15.53 1.26 -0.15
CA THR A 131 15.38 1.93 -1.45
C THR A 131 14.19 1.37 -2.23
N LEU A 132 14.04 0.05 -2.34
CA LEU A 132 12.91 -0.60 -2.99
C LEU A 132 11.58 -0.28 -2.29
N SER A 133 11.59 -0.31 -0.95
CA SER A 133 10.44 0.09 -0.12
C SER A 133 10.03 1.53 -0.37
N SER A 134 11.01 2.42 -0.53
CA SER A 134 10.75 3.83 -0.82
C SER A 134 10.21 4.02 -2.24
N LEU A 135 10.79 3.35 -3.25
CA LEU A 135 10.30 3.38 -4.63
C LEU A 135 8.85 2.88 -4.74
N PHE A 136 8.51 1.83 -3.98
CA PHE A 136 7.15 1.33 -3.90
C PHE A 136 6.18 2.40 -3.37
N ASN A 137 6.52 3.11 -2.28
CA ASN A 137 5.69 4.21 -1.77
C ASN A 137 5.62 5.40 -2.76
N CYS A 138 6.72 5.71 -3.44
CA CYS A 138 6.78 6.74 -4.48
C CYS A 138 5.80 6.49 -5.63
N SER A 139 5.54 5.22 -5.96
CA SER A 139 4.56 4.87 -7.01
C SER A 139 3.16 5.44 -6.72
N GLY A 140 2.84 5.68 -5.44
CA GLY A 140 1.61 6.33 -4.99
C GLY A 140 1.46 7.78 -5.48
N TYR A 141 2.55 8.47 -5.83
CA TYR A 141 2.48 9.83 -6.37
C TYR A 141 1.81 9.92 -7.73
N VAL A 142 1.81 8.83 -8.51
CA VAL A 142 1.11 8.80 -9.80
C VAL A 142 -0.38 9.12 -9.64
N TYR A 143 -0.98 8.74 -8.51
CA TYR A 143 -2.38 9.04 -8.22
C TYR A 143 -2.65 10.53 -7.98
N MET A 144 -1.64 11.35 -7.68
CA MET A 144 -1.84 12.81 -7.58
C MET A 144 -2.27 13.43 -8.91
N LEU A 145 -1.96 12.79 -10.05
CA LEU A 145 -2.42 13.23 -11.37
C LEU A 145 -3.96 13.22 -11.48
N LEU A 146 -4.67 12.41 -10.67
CA LEU A 146 -6.14 12.46 -10.62
C LEU A 146 -6.68 13.82 -10.14
N GLY A 147 -5.89 14.58 -9.38
CA GLY A 147 -6.23 15.93 -8.94
C GLY A 147 -6.05 17.01 -10.01
N VAL A 148 -5.46 16.70 -11.17
CA VAL A 148 -5.24 17.68 -12.25
C VAL A 148 -6.54 17.94 -13.00
N HIS A 149 -6.86 19.22 -13.22
CA HIS A 149 -8.03 19.65 -13.96
C HIS A 149 -8.03 19.07 -15.39
N GLY A 150 -9.16 18.47 -15.80
CA GLY A 150 -9.34 17.89 -17.13
C GLY A 150 -9.05 16.39 -17.26
N ILE A 151 -8.52 15.74 -16.22
CA ILE A 151 -8.32 14.28 -16.23
C ILE A 151 -9.57 13.58 -15.66
N THR A 152 -10.20 12.75 -16.49
CA THR A 152 -11.29 11.86 -16.06
C THR A 152 -10.74 10.57 -15.43
N ARG A 153 -11.51 9.96 -14.52
CA ARG A 153 -11.13 8.69 -13.88
C ARG A 153 -10.91 7.61 -14.94
N ALA A 154 -11.85 7.47 -15.87
CA ALA A 154 -11.79 6.48 -16.94
C ALA A 154 -10.50 6.61 -17.77
N ALA A 155 -10.16 7.80 -18.25
CA ALA A 155 -8.95 8.01 -19.05
C ALA A 155 -7.67 7.72 -18.27
N PHE A 156 -7.57 8.16 -17.01
CA PHE A 156 -6.42 7.90 -16.15
C PHE A 156 -6.20 6.40 -15.93
N PHE A 157 -7.24 5.70 -15.47
CA PHE A 157 -7.16 4.29 -15.12
C PHE A 157 -7.03 3.38 -16.34
N GLN A 158 -7.61 3.72 -17.50
CA GLN A 158 -7.36 2.99 -18.75
C GLN A 158 -5.90 3.13 -19.19
N THR A 159 -5.37 4.35 -19.20
CA THR A 159 -3.98 4.61 -19.59
C THR A 159 -3.01 3.90 -18.64
N TYR A 160 -3.27 3.99 -17.34
CA TYR A 160 -2.44 3.34 -16.33
C TYR A 160 -2.57 1.80 -16.39
N GLY A 161 -3.75 1.25 -16.65
CA GLY A 161 -3.96 -0.18 -16.89
C GLY A 161 -3.18 -0.71 -18.09
N VAL A 162 -3.13 0.04 -19.20
CA VAL A 162 -2.29 -0.28 -20.36
C VAL A 162 -0.81 -0.23 -19.99
N LEU A 163 -0.36 0.82 -19.30
CA LEU A 163 1.03 0.92 -18.83
C LEU A 163 1.42 -0.27 -17.95
N VAL A 164 0.60 -0.62 -16.97
CA VAL A 164 0.83 -1.79 -16.09
C VAL A 164 0.86 -3.09 -16.89
N SER A 165 0.02 -3.24 -17.91
CA SER A 165 0.04 -4.40 -18.81
C SER A 165 1.33 -4.50 -19.62
N VAL A 166 1.83 -3.37 -20.13
CA VAL A 166 3.14 -3.30 -20.80
C VAL A 166 4.26 -3.65 -19.82
N CYS A 167 4.22 -3.12 -18.59
CA CYS A 167 5.16 -3.49 -17.54
C CYS A 167 5.10 -4.98 -17.21
N ALA A 168 3.90 -5.60 -17.18
CA ALA A 168 3.75 -7.04 -16.97
C ALA A 168 4.47 -7.84 -18.06
N PHE A 169 4.34 -7.41 -19.32
CA PHE A 169 5.03 -8.02 -20.44
C PHE A 169 6.55 -7.84 -20.36
N VAL A 170 7.03 -6.63 -20.02
CA VAL A 170 8.46 -6.35 -19.82
C VAL A 170 9.03 -7.16 -18.66
N CYS A 171 8.35 -7.21 -17.52
CA CYS A 171 8.74 -8.01 -16.37
C CYS A 171 8.72 -9.51 -16.70
N PHE A 172 7.78 -9.98 -17.52
CA PHE A 172 7.83 -11.35 -18.03
C PHE A 172 9.11 -11.63 -18.81
N LEU A 173 9.63 -10.69 -19.61
CA LEU A 173 10.88 -10.89 -20.35
C LEU A 173 12.14 -10.78 -19.46
N LEU A 174 12.10 -9.92 -18.45
CA LEU A 174 13.27 -9.56 -17.65
C LEU A 174 13.45 -10.41 -16.38
N PHE A 175 12.37 -10.81 -15.70
CA PHE A 175 12.47 -11.46 -14.40
C PHE A 175 12.95 -12.92 -14.51
N PRO A 176 13.81 -13.36 -13.56
CA PRO A 176 14.34 -14.72 -13.55
C PRO A 176 13.23 -15.75 -13.34
N THR A 177 13.32 -16.88 -14.05
CA THR A 177 12.33 -17.96 -13.99
C THR A 177 12.34 -18.73 -12.67
N ASN A 178 13.49 -18.78 -11.99
CA ASN A 178 13.64 -19.54 -10.75
C ASN A 178 14.10 -18.61 -9.61
N ASN A 179 13.83 -19.00 -8.37
CA ASN A 179 14.30 -18.30 -7.18
C ASN A 179 15.83 -18.16 -7.19
N ILE A 180 16.30 -16.98 -6.83
CA ILE A 180 17.72 -16.72 -6.63
C ILE A 180 18.03 -17.22 -5.22
N THR A 181 18.78 -18.31 -5.09
CA THR A 181 19.11 -18.91 -3.77
C THR A 181 20.57 -18.70 -3.36
N ARG A 182 21.36 -18.06 -4.23
CA ARG A 182 22.77 -17.73 -3.97
C ARG A 182 23.12 -16.38 -4.62
N PRO A 183 23.96 -15.55 -3.97
CA PRO A 183 24.53 -14.39 -4.62
C PRO A 183 25.29 -14.85 -5.87
N ARG A 184 24.98 -14.24 -7.01
CA ARG A 184 25.64 -14.48 -8.30
C ARG A 184 25.92 -13.13 -8.93
N ASP A 185 27.09 -12.96 -9.52
CA ASP A 185 27.47 -11.68 -10.15
C ASP A 185 26.62 -11.33 -11.39
N PHE A 186 25.84 -12.28 -11.91
CA PHE A 186 25.07 -12.11 -13.14
C PHE A 186 23.63 -12.64 -13.02
N LEU A 187 22.66 -11.79 -13.34
CA LEU A 187 21.26 -12.17 -13.54
C LEU A 187 21.07 -12.72 -14.95
N ALA A 188 20.77 -14.02 -15.08
CA ALA A 188 20.44 -14.60 -16.37
C ALA A 188 19.05 -14.11 -16.81
N ILE A 189 19.01 -13.22 -17.80
CA ILE A 189 17.76 -12.68 -18.36
C ILE A 189 17.17 -13.71 -19.32
N PRO A 190 15.99 -14.29 -19.03
CA PRO A 190 15.42 -15.34 -19.86
C PRO A 190 14.88 -14.83 -21.21
N LEU A 191 14.61 -13.53 -21.35
CA LEU A 191 14.00 -12.93 -22.55
C LEU A 191 12.76 -13.75 -22.99
N CYS A 192 12.66 -14.10 -24.27
CA CYS A 192 11.56 -14.85 -24.86
C CYS A 192 11.63 -16.37 -24.59
N ARG A 193 12.53 -16.85 -23.71
CA ARG A 193 12.52 -18.28 -23.35
C ARG A 193 11.34 -18.58 -22.44
N PHE A 194 10.39 -19.32 -23.01
CA PHE A 194 9.31 -19.97 -22.29
C PHE A 194 9.84 -21.24 -21.60
N GLU A 195 10.63 -21.04 -20.55
CA GLU A 195 10.99 -22.13 -19.63
C GLU A 195 9.95 -22.15 -18.51
N MET A 196 9.33 -23.31 -18.27
CA MET A 196 8.48 -23.49 -17.10
C MET A 196 9.32 -23.34 -15.83
N PRO A 197 8.85 -22.60 -14.81
CA PRO A 197 9.54 -22.53 -13.53
C PRO A 197 9.66 -23.93 -12.96
N ARG A 198 10.83 -24.26 -12.38
CA ARG A 198 10.93 -25.47 -11.57
C ARG A 198 10.12 -25.23 -10.31
N ILE A 199 8.95 -25.85 -10.23
CA ILE A 199 8.14 -25.86 -9.02
C ILE A 199 8.98 -26.56 -7.95
N ASN A 200 9.53 -25.77 -7.04
CA ASN A 200 10.18 -26.31 -5.87
C ASN A 200 9.05 -26.65 -4.91
N ALA A 201 8.78 -27.94 -4.69
CA ALA A 201 8.02 -28.34 -3.51
C ALA A 201 8.96 -28.08 -2.32
N PRO A 202 8.71 -27.05 -1.49
CA PRO A 202 9.63 -26.72 -0.42
C PRO A 202 9.51 -27.81 0.64
N ILE A 203 10.46 -28.75 0.63
CA ILE A 203 10.53 -29.84 1.60
C ILE A 203 10.73 -29.19 2.96
N GLY A 204 9.75 -29.34 3.86
CA GLY A 204 9.79 -28.77 5.21
C GLY A 204 9.21 -27.36 5.36
N LEU A 205 8.59 -26.74 4.35
CA LEU A 205 7.91 -25.43 4.55
C LEU A 205 6.83 -25.50 5.62
N VAL A 206 6.00 -26.54 5.57
CA VAL A 206 4.91 -26.74 6.55
C VAL A 206 5.48 -27.02 7.94
N ASP A 207 6.60 -27.72 8.02
CA ASP A 207 7.27 -28.04 9.28
C ASP A 207 7.97 -26.81 9.88
N GLY A 208 8.64 -26.00 9.04
CA GLY A 208 9.21 -24.71 9.42
C GLY A 208 8.15 -23.71 9.87
N MET A 209 7.05 -23.57 9.11
CA MET A 209 5.89 -22.76 9.53
C MET A 209 5.32 -23.25 10.85
N ARG A 210 5.20 -24.56 11.05
CA ARG A 210 4.71 -25.16 12.30
C ARG A 210 5.62 -24.81 13.48
N GLU A 211 6.93 -24.82 13.27
CA GLU A 211 7.90 -24.49 14.32
C GLU A 211 7.88 -22.99 14.65
N GLU A 212 7.83 -22.14 13.63
CA GLU A 212 7.69 -20.69 13.80
C GLU A 212 6.39 -20.31 14.54
N LEU A 213 5.27 -20.97 14.24
CA LEU A 213 4.00 -20.76 14.95
C LEU A 213 4.06 -21.10 16.46
N LYS A 214 5.02 -21.94 16.91
CA LYS A 214 5.20 -22.23 18.33
C LYS A 214 5.95 -21.13 19.06
N ARG A 215 6.70 -20.30 18.35
CA ARG A 215 7.52 -19.26 18.97
C ARG A 215 6.64 -18.12 19.48
N GLN A 216 6.88 -17.71 20.72
CA GLN A 216 6.03 -16.72 21.40
C GLN A 216 6.26 -15.30 20.90
N ASP A 217 7.49 -15.00 20.47
CA ASP A 217 7.88 -13.72 19.89
C ASP A 217 7.12 -13.39 18.60
N LEU A 218 6.85 -14.39 17.75
CA LEU A 218 6.01 -14.24 16.56
C LEU A 218 4.62 -13.70 16.93
N TRP A 219 3.99 -14.24 17.96
CA TRP A 219 2.64 -13.82 18.38
C TRP A 219 2.63 -12.41 18.96
N TYR A 220 3.67 -12.01 19.72
CA TYR A 220 3.81 -10.63 20.19
C TYR A 220 3.97 -9.65 19.03
N PHE A 221 4.81 -10.00 18.05
CA PHE A 221 5.00 -9.19 16.85
C PHE A 221 3.72 -9.10 16.02
N ALA A 222 3.07 -10.24 15.75
CA ALA A 222 1.84 -10.31 14.97
C ALA A 222 0.69 -9.51 15.62
N LEU A 223 0.54 -9.58 16.94
CA LEU A 223 -0.49 -8.83 17.66
C LEU A 223 -0.24 -7.32 17.57
N LEU A 224 1.00 -6.87 17.82
CA LEU A 224 1.33 -5.46 17.67
C LEU A 224 1.14 -4.99 16.22
N PHE A 225 1.71 -5.72 15.26
CA PHE A 225 1.66 -5.35 13.85
C PHE A 225 0.23 -5.30 13.35
N GLY A 226 -0.59 -6.30 13.69
CA GLY A 226 -2.00 -6.34 13.35
C GLY A 226 -2.79 -5.18 13.98
N TRP A 227 -2.56 -4.88 15.26
CA TRP A 227 -3.24 -3.77 15.93
C TRP A 227 -2.88 -2.40 15.32
N VAL A 228 -1.60 -2.13 15.09
CA VAL A 228 -1.17 -0.87 14.47
C VAL A 228 -1.64 -0.78 13.01
N SER A 229 -1.56 -1.88 12.25
CA SER A 229 -2.03 -1.92 10.86
C SER A 229 -3.53 -1.66 10.76
N LEU A 230 -4.33 -2.15 11.72
CA LEU A 230 -5.76 -1.88 11.79
C LEU A 230 -6.05 -0.38 11.99
N ILE A 231 -5.30 0.27 12.88
CA ILE A 231 -5.40 1.73 13.11
C ILE A 231 -5.09 2.48 11.82
N PHE A 232 -4.03 2.10 11.10
CA PHE A 232 -3.68 2.75 9.84
C PHE A 232 -4.67 2.48 8.70
N ALA A 233 -5.26 1.29 8.65
CA ALA A 233 -6.30 0.95 7.69
C ALA A 233 -7.53 1.85 7.88
N PHE A 234 -7.99 1.99 9.12
CA PHE A 234 -9.12 2.85 9.45
C PHE A 234 -8.80 4.33 9.18
N ALA A 235 -7.69 4.81 9.72
CA ALA A 235 -7.28 6.20 9.57
C ALA A 235 -7.06 6.61 8.11
N GLY A 236 -6.38 5.79 7.31
CA GLY A 236 -6.08 6.12 5.92
C GLY A 236 -7.34 6.31 5.07
N GLY A 237 -8.45 5.63 5.41
CA GLY A 237 -9.74 5.81 4.76
C GLY A 237 -10.50 7.05 5.25
N ALA A 238 -10.35 7.42 6.52
CA ALA A 238 -11.09 8.51 7.16
C ALA A 238 -10.38 9.87 7.11
N ILE A 239 -9.06 9.93 6.92
CA ILE A 239 -8.31 11.20 6.87
C ILE A 239 -8.84 12.15 5.78
N PRO A 240 -9.10 11.71 4.52
CA PRO A 240 -9.63 12.61 3.51
C PRO A 240 -10.95 13.28 3.89
N SER A 241 -11.89 12.53 4.46
CA SER A 241 -13.18 13.09 4.91
C SER A 241 -13.00 14.03 6.08
N LEU A 242 -12.15 13.68 7.05
CA LEU A 242 -11.78 14.56 8.17
C LEU A 242 -11.23 15.90 7.66
N LEU A 243 -10.36 15.90 6.65
CA LEU A 243 -9.74 17.12 6.12
C LEU A 243 -10.75 18.00 5.38
N VAL A 244 -11.65 17.41 4.59
CA VAL A 244 -12.73 18.14 3.92
C VAL A 244 -13.66 18.77 4.96
N ASN A 245 -14.07 17.99 5.98
CA ASN A 245 -14.92 18.49 7.06
C ASN A 245 -14.26 19.59 7.90
N LEU A 246 -12.94 19.52 8.12
CA LEU A 246 -12.20 20.56 8.86
C LEU A 246 -11.95 21.83 8.04
N ALA A 247 -11.97 21.74 6.70
CA ALA A 247 -11.83 22.89 5.82
C ALA A 247 -13.15 23.67 5.65
N GLY A 248 -14.30 23.01 5.85
CA GLY A 248 -15.61 23.64 5.68
C GLY A 248 -15.77 24.19 4.27
N ASP A 249 -16.12 25.46 4.15
CA ASP A 249 -16.39 26.13 2.87
C ASP A 249 -15.11 26.38 2.03
N ASP A 250 -13.91 26.23 2.61
CA ASP A 250 -12.64 26.45 1.91
C ASP A 250 -12.25 25.22 1.06
N THR A 251 -12.88 25.12 -0.11
CA THR A 251 -12.64 24.04 -1.09
C THR A 251 -11.20 23.96 -1.59
N ASP A 252 -10.50 25.10 -1.66
CA ASP A 252 -9.09 25.17 -2.06
C ASP A 252 -8.19 24.55 -0.98
N ALA A 253 -8.43 24.89 0.30
CA ALA A 253 -7.72 24.26 1.41
C ALA A 253 -8.01 22.76 1.50
N ALA A 254 -9.28 22.35 1.36
CA ALA A 254 -9.66 20.93 1.38
C ALA A 254 -8.90 20.12 0.31
N SER A 255 -8.85 20.64 -0.92
CA SER A 255 -8.13 20.03 -2.03
C SER A 255 -6.62 20.01 -1.81
N LEU A 256 -6.03 21.11 -1.35
CA LEU A 256 -4.60 21.21 -1.09
C LEU A 256 -4.15 20.22 0.00
N TYR A 257 -4.90 20.08 1.09
CA TYR A 257 -4.57 19.14 2.15
C TYR A 257 -4.75 17.68 1.72
N THR A 258 -5.85 17.37 1.03
CA THR A 258 -6.23 15.99 0.68
C THR A 258 -5.45 15.45 -0.52
N ASN A 259 -5.25 16.28 -1.55
CA ASN A 259 -4.72 15.84 -2.85
C ASN A 259 -3.22 16.11 -3.01
N ILE A 260 -2.67 17.07 -2.24
CA ILE A 260 -1.28 17.49 -2.37
C ILE A 260 -0.49 17.17 -1.10
N LEU A 261 -0.80 17.81 0.03
CA LEU A 261 0.00 17.68 1.25
C LEU A 261 0.00 16.26 1.81
N TYR A 262 -1.18 15.65 1.97
CA TYR A 262 -1.30 14.31 2.53
C TYR A 262 -0.50 13.27 1.72
N PRO A 263 -0.66 13.14 0.38
CA PRO A 263 0.15 12.23 -0.42
C PRO A 263 1.64 12.54 -0.37
N ILE A 264 2.05 13.82 -0.46
CA ILE A 264 3.46 14.24 -0.41
C ILE A 264 4.12 13.75 0.88
N LEU A 265 3.51 14.02 2.03
CA LEU A 265 4.07 13.71 3.33
C LEU A 265 4.05 12.21 3.63
N VAL A 266 2.96 11.52 3.30
CA VAL A 266 2.78 10.09 3.63
C VAL A 266 3.56 9.18 2.71
N ASN A 267 3.58 9.43 1.40
CA ASN A 267 4.37 8.63 0.46
C ASN A 267 5.86 9.03 0.44
N GLY A 268 6.23 10.11 1.15
CA GLY A 268 7.59 10.65 1.23
C GLY A 268 8.57 9.81 2.05
N THR A 269 8.42 8.49 2.06
CA THR A 269 9.16 7.55 2.91
C THR A 269 10.67 7.58 2.70
N PHE A 270 11.17 8.14 1.59
CA PHE A 270 12.60 8.36 1.32
C PHE A 270 13.29 9.21 2.40
N GLY A 271 12.59 10.18 2.99
CA GLY A 271 13.15 11.00 4.07
C GLY A 271 13.18 10.26 5.42
N TYR A 272 12.15 9.45 5.69
CA TYR A 272 11.96 8.80 6.99
C TYR A 272 12.74 7.48 7.11
N SER A 273 12.83 6.70 6.04
CA SER A 273 13.41 5.34 6.05
C SER A 273 14.88 5.31 6.46
N PRO A 274 15.77 6.21 5.96
CA PRO A 274 17.16 6.25 6.39
C PRO A 274 17.33 6.59 7.87
N ILE A 275 16.48 7.48 8.41
CA ILE A 275 16.51 7.89 9.82
C ILE A 275 16.14 6.69 10.71
N VAL A 276 15.07 5.99 10.36
CA VAL A 276 14.65 4.79 11.09
C VAL A 276 15.71 3.70 11.00
N GLY A 277 16.29 3.47 9.83
CA GLY A 277 17.40 2.52 9.63
C GLY A 277 18.63 2.86 10.49
N TYR A 278 19.06 4.12 10.50
CA TYR A 278 20.17 4.57 11.35
C TYR A 278 19.92 4.32 12.84
N ILE A 279 18.69 4.56 13.32
CA ILE A 279 18.33 4.31 14.72
C ILE A 279 18.35 2.81 15.04
N ILE A 280 17.91 1.96 14.12
CA ILE A 280 17.97 0.50 14.25
C ILE A 280 19.42 0.04 14.42
N ASP A 281 20.32 0.51 13.56
CA ASP A 281 21.71 0.06 13.54
C ASP A 281 22.48 0.48 14.80
N HIS A 282 22.21 1.68 15.34
CA HIS A 282 22.94 2.21 16.50
C HIS A 282 22.32 1.87 17.85
N TYR A 283 20.99 1.81 17.96
CA TYR A 283 20.27 1.68 19.23
C TYR A 283 19.48 0.38 19.35
N GLY A 284 19.37 -0.39 18.27
CA GLY A 284 18.68 -1.66 18.22
C GLY A 284 17.15 -1.56 18.17
N PHE A 285 16.51 -2.70 17.94
CA PHE A 285 15.08 -2.82 17.65
C PHE A 285 14.13 -2.40 18.77
N LYS A 286 14.56 -2.53 20.04
CA LYS A 286 13.73 -2.18 21.19
C LYS A 286 13.34 -0.70 21.18
N VAL A 287 14.26 0.18 20.76
CA VAL A 287 14.01 1.62 20.69
C VAL A 287 12.97 1.95 19.61
N ILE A 288 13.07 1.34 18.43
CA ILE A 288 12.06 1.51 17.38
C ILE A 288 10.70 0.98 17.78
N PHE A 289 10.65 -0.13 18.52
CA PHE A 289 9.39 -0.67 19.02
C PHE A 289 8.66 0.33 19.94
N VAL A 290 9.38 0.88 20.93
CA VAL A 290 8.84 1.91 21.84
C VAL A 290 8.49 3.18 21.08
N ALA A 291 9.35 3.62 20.16
CA ALA A 291 9.10 4.80 19.32
C ALA A 291 7.86 4.61 18.44
N CYS A 292 7.66 3.44 17.84
CA CYS A 292 6.48 3.13 17.03
C CYS A 292 5.20 3.25 17.84
N ILE A 293 5.17 2.68 19.05
CA ILE A 293 4.01 2.79 19.95
C ILE A 293 3.76 4.26 20.32
N ALA A 294 4.81 4.99 20.72
CA ALA A 294 4.69 6.40 21.08
C ALA A 294 4.17 7.26 19.91
N LEU A 295 4.67 7.02 18.69
CA LEU A 295 4.22 7.71 17.48
C LEU A 295 2.77 7.37 17.12
N VAL A 296 2.34 6.13 17.28
CA VAL A 296 0.93 5.73 17.04
C VAL A 296 0.00 6.40 18.07
N GLN A 297 0.39 6.45 19.34
CA GLN A 297 -0.39 7.16 20.36
C GLN A 297 -0.46 8.67 20.09
N LEU A 298 0.66 9.27 19.70
CA LEU A 298 0.71 10.67 19.29
C LEU A 298 -0.15 10.92 18.05
N PHE A 299 -0.11 10.03 17.07
CA PHE A 299 -0.96 10.08 15.88
C PHE A 299 -2.45 10.09 16.25
N ILE A 300 -2.90 9.19 17.14
CA ILE A 300 -4.29 9.15 17.62
C ILE A 300 -4.65 10.45 18.35
N ALA A 301 -3.76 10.95 19.21
CA ALA A 301 -3.97 12.19 19.94
C ALA A 301 -4.10 13.41 18.99
N LEU A 302 -3.30 13.47 17.92
CA LEU A 302 -3.36 14.53 16.92
C LEU A 302 -4.63 14.45 16.06
N LEU A 303 -5.14 13.24 15.81
CA LEU A 303 -6.37 13.03 15.05
C LEU A 303 -7.61 13.62 15.76
N LEU A 304 -7.58 13.66 17.10
CA LEU A 304 -8.64 14.25 17.93
C LEU A 304 -8.64 15.79 17.93
N VAL A 305 -7.59 16.44 17.40
CA VAL A 305 -7.49 17.90 17.40
C VAL A 305 -8.14 18.48 16.14
N PRO A 306 -9.22 19.28 16.27
CA PRO A 306 -9.94 19.83 15.12
C PRO A 306 -9.24 21.07 14.55
N SER A 307 -8.04 20.89 13.99
CA SER A 307 -7.28 21.98 13.39
C SER A 307 -6.47 21.51 12.18
N LEU A 308 -6.71 22.11 11.02
CA LEU A 308 -5.97 21.85 9.77
C LEU A 308 -4.45 21.97 9.94
N ARG A 309 -3.98 22.99 10.65
CA ARG A 309 -2.53 23.20 10.88
C ARG A 309 -1.90 22.07 11.68
N VAL A 310 -2.63 21.50 12.62
CA VAL A 310 -2.18 20.34 13.42
C VAL A 310 -2.15 19.07 12.58
N GLN A 311 -3.04 18.96 11.57
CA GLN A 311 -3.06 17.82 10.66
C GLN A 311 -1.77 17.70 9.81
N LEU A 312 -1.05 18.80 9.54
CA LEU A 312 0.28 18.74 8.93
C LEU A 312 1.27 17.92 9.77
N VAL A 313 1.28 18.16 11.09
CA VAL A 313 2.12 17.42 12.03
C VAL A 313 1.65 15.96 12.11
N MET A 314 0.33 15.74 12.10
CA MET A 314 -0.25 14.41 12.07
C MET A 314 0.24 13.60 10.88
N PHE A 315 0.29 14.16 9.66
CA PHE A 315 0.78 13.45 8.47
C PHE A 315 2.23 13.00 8.62
N PHE A 316 3.10 13.86 9.19
CA PHE A 316 4.48 13.52 9.46
C PHE A 316 4.60 12.38 10.48
N VAL A 317 3.83 12.46 11.58
CA VAL A 317 3.82 11.41 12.62
C VAL A 317 3.28 10.09 12.06
N TYR A 318 2.23 10.14 11.23
CA TYR A 318 1.67 8.98 10.54
C TYR A 318 2.71 8.32 9.63
N ALA A 319 3.37 9.09 8.76
CA ALA A 319 4.40 8.59 7.84
C ALA A 319 5.58 7.96 8.60
N MET A 320 6.02 8.60 9.69
CA MET A 320 7.10 8.09 10.54
C MET A 320 6.69 6.80 11.26
N ALA A 321 5.47 6.74 11.81
CA ALA A 321 4.94 5.55 12.47
C ALA A 321 4.81 4.38 11.49
N GLN A 322 4.32 4.63 10.29
CA GLN A 322 4.22 3.63 9.22
C GLN A 322 5.61 3.12 8.79
N THR A 323 6.58 4.02 8.66
CA THR A 323 7.97 3.64 8.34
C THR A 323 8.58 2.77 9.45
N CYS A 324 8.40 3.13 10.72
CA CYS A 324 8.84 2.32 11.86
C CYS A 324 8.20 0.92 11.84
N LEU A 325 6.90 0.82 11.54
CA LEU A 325 6.18 -0.44 11.51
C LEU A 325 6.73 -1.41 10.44
N TYR A 326 6.92 -0.92 9.21
CA TYR A 326 7.49 -1.73 8.13
C TYR A 326 8.97 -2.05 8.36
N ALA A 327 9.74 -1.14 8.95
CA ALA A 327 11.12 -1.42 9.33
C ALA A 327 11.21 -2.55 10.38
N LEU A 328 10.31 -2.58 11.36
CA LEU A 328 10.21 -3.67 12.33
C LEU A 328 9.84 -5.01 11.65
N GLN A 329 8.96 -4.98 10.65
CA GLN A 329 8.63 -6.16 9.86
C GLN A 329 9.85 -6.72 9.13
N PHE A 330 10.60 -5.89 8.41
CA PHE A 330 11.80 -6.34 7.71
C PHE A 330 12.87 -6.86 8.65
N ALA A 331 13.07 -6.16 9.76
CA ALA A 331 14.02 -6.56 10.78
C ALA A 331 13.75 -7.94 11.38
N TYR A 332 12.48 -8.21 11.70
CA TYR A 332 12.04 -9.49 12.23
C TYR A 332 12.37 -10.61 11.23
N ILE A 333 11.95 -10.42 9.98
CA ILE A 333 12.17 -11.39 8.90
C ILE A 333 13.67 -11.59 8.61
N SER A 334 14.46 -10.51 8.57
CA SER A 334 15.89 -10.58 8.24
C SER A 334 16.73 -11.21 9.35
N LYS A 335 16.34 -11.04 10.62
CA LYS A 335 17.07 -11.66 11.73
C LYS A 335 16.87 -13.16 11.76
N GLU A 336 15.69 -13.66 11.43
CA GLU A 336 15.43 -15.09 11.36
C GLU A 336 16.22 -15.74 10.21
N MET A 337 16.33 -15.08 9.06
CA MET A 337 17.16 -15.57 7.94
C MET A 337 18.68 -15.58 8.21
N LEU A 338 19.18 -14.82 9.20
CA LEU A 338 20.62 -14.74 9.51
C LEU A 338 21.08 -15.80 10.53
N PHE A 339 20.15 -16.54 11.15
CA PHE A 339 20.46 -17.59 12.12
C PHE A 339 20.23 -19.02 11.58
N ASP A 340 19.87 -19.16 10.31
CA ASP A 340 19.97 -20.40 9.51
C ASP A 340 21.20 -20.38 8.59
#